data_AF-X1VKD9-F1
#
_entry.id   AF-X1VKD9-F1
#
_cell.length_a   1.000
_cell.length_b   1.000
_cell.length_c   1.000
_cell.angle_alpha   90.00
_cell.angle_beta   90.00
_cell.angle_gamma   90.00
#
_symmetry.space_group_name_H-M   'P 1'
#
loop_
_entity.id
_entity.type
_entity.pdbx_description
1 polymer ?
#
loop_
_entity_poly.entity_id
_entity_poly.type
_entity_poly.pdbx_seq_one_letter_code
_entity_poly.pdbx_strand_id
1 'polypeptide(L)' 'MTVLVTGASGFVGSALIPLLIEKGHHVLGLSRHPPIGSRNLIPIVGDITEPNLGLKVVSRVDA' A
#
# COMPACT_ATOMS: atom_id res chain seq x y z
N MET A 1 1.37 10.16 -9.11
CA MET A 1 2.05 8.85 -9.35
C MET A 1 1.48 7.83 -8.37
N THR A 2 1.49 6.56 -8.75
CA THR A 2 1.08 5.45 -7.87
C THR A 2 2.31 4.83 -7.23
N VAL A 3 2.31 4.70 -5.90
CA VAL A 3 3.45 4.21 -5.11
C VAL A 3 3.03 3.01 -4.28
N LEU A 4 3.74 1.89 -4.41
CA LEU A 4 3.59 0.73 -3.53
C LEU A 4 4.50 0.89 -2.29
N VAL A 5 3.90 0.88 -1.10
CA VAL A 5 4.62 0.92 0.17
C VAL A 5 4.52 -0.43 0.85
N THR A 6 5.63 -1.16 0.91
CA THR A 6 5.75 -2.39 1.70
C THR A 6 5.90 -2.07 3.19
N GLY A 7 5.32 -2.88 4.07
CA GLY A 7 5.33 -2.59 5.50
C GLY A 7 4.47 -1.39 5.86
N ALA A 8 3.34 -1.21 5.15
CA ALA A 8 2.48 -0.04 5.28
C ALA A 8 1.93 0.21 6.69
N SER A 9 1.76 -0.85 7.49
CA SER A 9 1.33 -0.74 8.90
C SER A 9 2.49 -0.74 9.90
N GLY A 10 3.75 -0.81 9.43
CA GLY A 10 4.94 -0.75 10.27
C GLY A 10 5.38 0.68 10.58
N PHE A 11 6.40 0.83 11.42
CA PHE A 11 6.87 2.12 11.94
C PHE A 11 7.19 3.16 10.84
N VAL A 12 7.95 2.76 9.82
CA VAL A 12 8.30 3.67 8.71
C VAL A 12 7.11 3.89 7.79
N GLY A 13 6.36 2.84 7.46
CA GLY A 13 5.22 2.92 6.55
C GLY A 13 4.14 3.85 7.08
N SER A 14 3.77 3.73 8.36
CA SER A 14 2.74 4.57 8.98
C SER A 14 3.10 6.05 9.02
N ALA A 15 4.39 6.39 9.11
CA ALA A 15 4.86 7.78 9.03
C ALA A 15 5.03 8.28 7.59
N LEU A 16 5.45 7.41 6.67
CA LEU A 16 5.74 7.78 5.27
C LEU A 16 4.47 8.00 4.44
N ILE A 17 3.45 7.16 4.64
CA ILE A 17 2.24 7.17 3.83
C ILE A 17 1.52 8.54 3.85
N PRO A 18 1.31 9.19 5.02
CA PRO A 18 0.72 10.52 5.07
C PRO A 18 1.50 11.55 4.23
N LEU A 19 2.84 11.51 4.27
CA LEU A 19 3.70 12.44 3.52
C LEU A 19 3.61 12.21 2.00
N LEU A 20 3.50 10.95 1.56
CA LEU A 20 3.29 10.63 0.15
C LEU A 20 1.91 11.11 -0.34
N ILE A 21 0.88 10.93 0.49
CA ILE A 21 -0.48 11.41 0.18
C ILE A 21 -0.52 12.93 0.12
N GLU A 22 0.13 13.62 1.05
CA GLU A 22 0.24 15.09 1.08
C GLU A 22 0.91 15.63 -0.19
N LYS A 23 1.89 14.89 -0.74
CA LYS A 23 2.54 15.19 -2.03
C LYS A 23 1.70 14.84 -3.26
N GLY A 24 0.45 14.38 -3.08
CA GLY A 24 -0.47 14.06 -4.17
C GLY A 24 -0.22 12.70 -4.83
N HIS A 25 0.38 11.75 -4.11
CA HIS A 25 0.55 10.38 -4.62
C HIS A 25 -0.63 9.48 -4.22
N HIS A 26 -0.96 8.53 -5.10
CA HIS A 26 -1.85 7.42 -4.77
C HIS A 26 -1.02 6.30 -4.17
N VAL A 27 -1.36 5.87 -2.96
CA VAL A 27 -0.56 4.90 -2.24
C VAL A 27 -1.25 3.54 -2.23
N LEU A 28 -0.52 2.51 -2.61
CA LEU A 28 -0.87 1.11 -2.41
C LEU A 28 -0.13 0.63 -1.14
N GLY A 29 -0.85 0.41 -0.05
CA GLY A 29 -0.26 0.03 1.23
C GLY A 29 -0.24 -1.48 1.43
N LEU A 30 0.92 -2.13 1.23
CA LEU A 30 1.08 -3.58 1.37
C LEU A 30 1.50 -3.96 2.80
N SER A 31 0.73 -4.87 3.40
CA SER A 31 1.06 -5.49 4.68
C SER A 31 0.25 -6.78 4.86
N ARG A 32 0.71 -7.68 5.73
CA ARG A 32 -0.10 -8.82 6.19
C ARG A 32 -1.34 -8.37 6.96
N HIS A 33 -1.24 -7.20 7.62
CA HIS A 33 -2.33 -6.54 8.34
C HIS A 33 -2.32 -5.06 7.97
N PRO A 34 -2.88 -4.68 6.81
CA PRO A 34 -2.77 -3.32 6.28
C PRO A 34 -3.60 -2.31 7.09
N PRO A 35 -3.23 -1.02 7.02
CA PRO A 35 -4.01 0.05 7.64
C PRO A 35 -5.40 0.18 6.99
N ILE A 36 -6.29 0.93 7.63
CA ILE A 36 -7.61 1.25 7.07
C ILE A 36 -7.41 2.09 5.79
N GLY A 37 -8.12 1.72 4.73
CA GLY A 37 -8.06 2.44 3.46
C GLY A 37 -8.64 3.85 3.53
N SER A 38 -8.23 4.69 2.58
CA SER A 38 -8.79 6.03 2.36
C SER A 38 -8.78 6.37 0.88
N ARG A 39 -9.28 7.55 0.49
CA ARG A 39 -9.33 7.98 -0.92
C ARG A 39 -8.00 7.82 -1.66
N ASN A 40 -6.88 8.12 -0.99
CA ASN A 40 -5.54 8.06 -1.59
C ASN A 40 -4.69 6.91 -1.02
N LEU A 41 -5.28 5.97 -0.28
CA LEU A 41 -4.61 4.80 0.28
C LEU A 41 -5.45 3.55 0.02
N ILE A 42 -4.97 2.69 -0.87
CA ILE A 42 -5.56 1.39 -1.13
C ILE A 42 -4.80 0.35 -0.30
N PRO A 43 -5.44 -0.27 0.71
CA PRO A 43 -4.80 -1.32 1.50
C PRO A 43 -4.72 -2.61 0.68
N ILE A 44 -3.56 -3.26 0.69
CA ILE A 44 -3.32 -4.54 0.03
C ILE A 44 -2.83 -5.53 1.08
N VAL A 45 -3.55 -6.63 1.21
CA VAL A 45 -3.09 -7.78 2.01
C VAL A 45 -2.10 -8.57 1.18
N GLY A 46 -0.87 -8.73 1.68
CA GLY A 46 0.14 -9.56 1.03
C GLY A 46 1.37 -9.76 1.90
N ASP A 47 2.26 -10.63 1.44
CA ASP A 47 3.49 -11.00 2.13
C ASP A 47 4.69 -10.88 1.19
N ILE A 48 5.71 -10.14 1.63
CA ILE A 48 6.92 -9.90 0.83
C ILE A 48 7.79 -11.16 0.71
N THR A 49 7.59 -12.17 1.55
CA THR A 49 8.35 -13.44 1.48
C THR A 49 7.78 -14.40 0.45
N GLU A 50 6.59 -14.14 -0.07
CA GLU A 50 5.91 -14.97 -1.05
C GLU A 50 6.17 -14.49 -2.49
N PRO A 51 6.27 -15.39 -3.47
CA PRO A 51 6.26 -15.02 -4.88
C PRO A 51 5.06 -14.14 -5.21
N ASN A 52 5.26 -13.14 -6.07
CA ASN A 52 4.23 -12.15 -6.43
C ASN A 52 3.56 -11.49 -5.21
N LEU A 53 4.28 -11.38 -4.08
CA LEU A 53 3.81 -10.79 -2.83
C LEU A 53 2.61 -11.51 -2.21
N GLY A 54 2.35 -12.77 -2.61
CA GLY A 54 1.16 -13.52 -2.23
C GLY A 54 -0.14 -13.02 -2.88
N LEU A 55 -0.04 -12.13 -3.89
CA LEU A 55 -1.20 -11.52 -4.52
C LEU A 55 -1.82 -12.46 -5.56
N LYS A 56 -3.11 -12.73 -5.40
CA LYS A 56 -3.92 -13.45 -6.40
C LYS A 56 -4.53 -12.42 -7.36
N VAL A 57 -3.76 -12.02 -8.38
CA VAL A 57 -4.16 -11.11 -9.48
C VAL A 57 -4.93 -9.85 -9.01
N VAL A 58 -4.22 -8.74 -8.87
CA VAL A 58 -4.85 -7.44 -8.60
C VAL A 58 -5.29 -6.83 -9.92
N SER A 59 -6.59 -6.62 -10.12
CA SER A 59 -7.09 -5.81 -11.25
C SER A 59 -6.45 -4.43 -11.18
N ARG A 60 -6.06 -3.87 -12.35
CA ARG A 60 -5.55 -2.50 -12.43
C ARG A 60 -6.49 -1.57 -11.69
N VAL A 61 -5.95 -0.81 -10.73
CA VAL A 61 -6.68 0.27 -10.07
C VAL A 61 -6.55 1.47 -11.00
N ASP A 62 -7.34 1.47 -12.06
CA ASP A 62 -7.50 2.64 -12.93
C ASP A 62 -8.48 3.58 -12.21
N ALA A 63 -7.97 4.70 -11.71
CA ALA A 63 -8.72 5.85 -11.23
C ALA A 63 -8.37 7.06 -12.09
#